data_AF-A0A8S1RFZ4-F1
#
_entry.id   AF-A0A8S1RFZ4-F1
#
_cell.length_a   1.000
_cell.length_b   1.000
_cell.length_c   1.000
_cell.angle_alpha   90.00
_cell.angle_beta   90.00
_cell.angle_gamma   90.00
#
_symmetry.space_group_name_H-M   'P 1'
#
loop_
_entity.id
_entity.type
_entity.pdbx_description
1 polymer ?
#
loop_
_entity_poly.entity_id
_entity_poly.type
_entity_poly.pdbx_seq_one_letter_code
_entity_poly.pdbx_strand_id
1 'polypeptide(L)'
;MQQLFDCPICLQTLLQPITLTCGHTFCKPCVRNKYFYQNYNSCPICRASIQIYLNQFKVNILLETLIKQEFHSEQNYQLRVQNYQKRIDLRNRRKWYHTMMLIIFEYSKQIWKIIQKMLPLYIIVLVILMYLSVKSNLRFEKLQKQFSKRVKLEKLSEEMTKLVQLLKVDKQDGKDLDIENLVFSKIVKYLFTNCVRF
;
A
#
# COMPACT_ATOMS: atom_id res chain seq x y z
N MET A 1 -1.99 65.42 -1.93
CA MET A 1 -2.10 64.48 -0.79
C MET A 1 -1.85 63.02 -1.17
N GLN A 2 -2.22 62.54 -2.37
CA GLN A 2 -2.11 61.12 -2.75
C GLN A 2 -0.68 60.52 -2.63
N GLN A 3 0.37 61.27 -2.97
CA GLN A 3 1.75 60.75 -2.99
C GLN A 3 2.31 60.33 -1.61
N LEU A 4 1.73 60.79 -0.48
CA LEU A 4 2.25 60.49 0.86
C LEU A 4 2.04 59.02 1.26
N PHE A 5 0.96 58.40 0.76
CA PHE A 5 0.58 57.03 1.11
C PHE A 5 0.94 56.02 0.03
N ASP A 6 1.61 56.44 -1.04
CA ASP A 6 2.00 55.56 -2.13
C ASP A 6 3.32 54.86 -1.84
N CYS A 7 3.36 53.56 -2.12
CA CYS A 7 4.58 52.78 -2.02
C CYS A 7 5.53 53.12 -3.17
N PRO A 8 6.77 53.58 -2.92
CA PRO A 8 7.69 53.96 -3.99
C PRO A 8 8.18 52.80 -4.88
N ILE A 9 7.93 51.55 -4.47
CA ILE A 9 8.29 50.35 -5.24
C ILE A 9 7.19 49.96 -6.23
N CYS A 10 5.92 50.00 -5.82
CA CYS A 10 4.81 49.50 -6.62
C CYS A 10 3.81 50.59 -7.03
N LEU A 11 4.05 51.84 -6.63
CA LEU A 11 3.29 53.03 -7.00
C LEU A 11 1.78 52.89 -6.73
N GLN A 12 1.45 52.26 -5.61
CA GLN A 12 0.08 52.02 -5.16
C GLN A 12 0.04 52.25 -3.64
N THR A 13 -1.14 52.57 -3.12
CA THR A 13 -1.40 52.78 -1.69
C THR A 13 -0.71 51.72 -0.83
N LEU A 14 -0.02 52.17 0.21
CA LEU A 14 0.75 51.33 1.11
C LEU A 14 -0.12 50.22 1.72
N LEU A 15 0.41 49.00 1.74
CA LEU A 15 -0.25 47.84 2.33
C LEU A 15 0.68 47.24 3.37
N GLN A 16 0.25 47.19 4.63
CA GLN A 16 1.09 46.80 5.76
C GLN A 16 2.41 47.60 5.73
N PRO A 17 2.36 48.93 5.91
CA PRO A 17 3.51 49.80 5.74
C PRO A 17 4.61 49.42 6.74
N ILE A 18 5.85 49.33 6.25
CA ILE A 18 7.05 49.16 7.06
C ILE A 18 7.95 50.35 6.82
N THR A 19 8.32 50.99 7.91
CA THR A 19 9.29 52.06 7.94
C THR A 19 10.66 51.46 8.26
N LEU A 20 11.62 51.65 7.35
CA LEU A 20 13.01 51.23 7.56
C LEU A 20 13.70 52.14 8.59
N THR A 21 14.88 51.73 9.09
CA THR A 21 15.71 52.54 10.00
C THR A 21 16.09 53.90 9.42
N CYS A 22 16.16 54.01 8.09
CA CYS A 22 16.41 55.26 7.39
C CYS A 22 15.16 56.15 7.21
N GLY A 23 14.00 55.78 7.80
CA GLY A 23 12.76 56.56 7.77
C GLY A 23 11.85 56.36 6.54
N HIS A 24 12.32 55.69 5.49
CA HIS A 24 11.51 55.43 4.29
C HIS A 24 10.52 54.29 4.49
N THR A 25 9.30 54.47 3.99
CA THR A 25 8.20 53.52 4.18
C THR A 25 7.78 52.83 2.89
N PHE A 26 7.52 51.53 2.98
CA PHE A 26 7.17 50.68 1.85
C PHE A 26 6.14 49.62 2.25
N CYS A 27 5.54 48.92 1.29
CA CYS A 27 4.69 47.78 1.59
C CYS A 27 5.51 46.59 2.10
N LYS A 28 5.00 45.87 3.10
CA LYS A 28 5.54 44.57 3.54
C LYS A 28 5.82 43.58 2.41
N PRO A 29 4.88 43.31 1.48
CA PRO A 29 5.19 42.45 0.35
C PRO A 29 6.33 42.98 -0.52
N CYS A 30 6.44 44.29 -0.75
CA CYS A 30 7.45 44.87 -1.63
C CYS A 30 8.86 44.76 -1.04
N VAL A 31 9.03 45.15 0.23
CA VAL A 31 10.33 45.03 0.92
C VAL A 31 10.75 43.57 1.02
N ARG A 32 9.82 42.70 1.42
CA ARG A 32 10.08 41.26 1.50
C ARG A 32 10.50 40.70 0.15
N ASN A 33 9.81 41.07 -0.94
CA ASN A 33 10.13 40.54 -2.26
C ASN A 33 11.51 41.00 -2.74
N LYS A 34 11.84 42.29 -2.57
CA LYS A 34 13.15 42.85 -2.93
C LYS A 34 14.29 42.21 -2.14
N TYR A 35 14.11 42.04 -0.83
CA TYR A 35 15.14 41.47 0.03
C TYR A 35 15.37 39.97 -0.26
N PHE A 36 14.30 39.16 -0.35
CA PHE A 36 14.44 37.70 -0.48
C PHE A 36 14.75 37.22 -1.90
N TYR A 37 14.14 37.80 -2.93
CA TYR A 37 14.27 37.29 -4.29
C TYR A 37 15.29 38.04 -5.13
N GLN A 38 15.66 39.26 -4.74
CA GLN A 38 16.58 40.10 -5.51
C GLN A 38 17.88 40.43 -4.76
N ASN A 39 18.08 39.86 -3.55
CA ASN A 39 19.27 40.06 -2.71
C ASN A 39 19.64 41.55 -2.47
N TYR A 40 18.63 42.43 -2.42
CA TYR A 40 18.84 43.85 -2.13
C TYR A 40 18.78 44.13 -0.62
N ASN A 41 19.92 44.48 -0.04
CA ASN A 41 20.07 44.80 1.39
C ASN A 41 20.14 46.32 1.66
N SER A 42 19.61 47.14 0.76
CA SER A 42 19.65 48.60 0.85
C SER A 42 18.28 49.23 0.56
N CYS A 43 18.03 50.40 1.14
CA CYS A 43 16.83 51.18 0.91
C CYS A 43 16.72 51.57 -0.58
N PRO A 44 15.58 51.30 -1.27
CA PRO A 44 15.41 51.67 -2.67
C PRO A 44 15.48 53.17 -2.97
N ILE A 45 15.30 54.02 -1.95
CA ILE A 45 15.26 55.48 -2.12
C ILE A 45 16.63 56.10 -1.81
N CYS A 46 17.12 55.91 -0.57
CA CYS A 46 18.36 56.55 -0.12
C CYS A 46 19.58 55.63 -0.08
N ARG A 47 19.44 54.35 -0.46
CA ARG A 47 20.51 53.34 -0.47
C ARG A 47 21.13 53.02 0.90
N ALA A 48 20.60 53.56 1.99
CA ALA A 48 21.01 53.20 3.35
C ALA A 48 20.89 51.69 3.57
N SER A 49 21.86 51.09 4.27
CA SER A 49 21.86 49.66 4.57
C SER A 49 20.65 49.28 5.43
N ILE A 50 19.95 48.21 5.03
CA ILE A 50 18.85 47.65 5.81
C ILE A 50 19.47 46.73 6.88
N GLN A 51 19.54 47.21 8.12
CA GLN A 51 20.11 46.44 9.25
C GLN A 51 19.09 45.52 9.95
N ILE A 52 17.86 45.42 9.43
CA ILE A 52 16.77 44.68 10.06
C ILE A 52 16.78 43.24 9.55
N TYR A 53 16.82 42.26 10.47
CA TYR A 53 16.58 40.87 10.11
C TYR A 53 15.12 40.68 9.65
N LEU A 54 14.91 39.98 8.53
CA LEU A 54 13.62 39.81 7.83
C LEU A 54 12.39 39.49 8.68
N ASN A 55 12.55 38.76 9.79
CA ASN A 55 11.46 38.39 10.70
C ASN A 55 11.02 39.57 11.61
N GLN A 56 11.72 40.69 11.55
CA GLN A 56 11.50 41.87 12.38
C GLN A 56 10.89 43.05 11.62
N PHE A 57 10.47 42.87 10.37
CA PHE A 57 9.70 43.90 9.67
C PHE A 57 8.32 44.08 10.32
N LYS A 58 8.28 45.01 11.28
CA LYS A 58 7.10 45.42 12.03
C LYS A 58 6.32 46.42 11.21
N VAL A 59 5.01 46.22 11.17
CA VAL A 59 4.09 47.14 10.52
C VAL A 59 4.02 48.42 11.36
N ASN A 60 4.11 49.57 10.70
CA ASN A 60 3.82 50.84 11.33
C ASN A 60 2.30 50.94 11.55
N ILE A 61 1.88 50.64 12.78
CA ILE A 61 0.46 50.50 13.14
C ILE A 61 -0.29 51.82 12.96
N LEU A 62 0.33 52.95 13.33
CA LEU A 62 -0.28 54.27 13.17
C LEU A 62 -0.59 54.54 11.70
N LEU A 63 0.39 54.33 10.82
CA LEU A 63 0.23 54.59 9.40
C LEU A 63 -0.76 53.61 8.74
N GLU A 64 -0.74 52.34 9.14
CA GLU A 64 -1.74 51.35 8.70
C GLU A 64 -3.17 51.78 9.08
N THR A 65 -3.37 52.29 10.29
CA THR A 65 -4.68 52.76 10.75
C THR A 65 -5.14 53.98 9.96
N LEU A 66 -4.27 54.97 9.75
CA LEU A 66 -4.59 56.16 8.95
C LEU A 66 -4.92 55.82 7.50
N ILE A 67 -4.13 54.94 6.87
CA ILE A 67 -4.40 54.48 5.49
C ILE A 67 -5.76 53.78 5.42
N LYS A 68 -6.09 52.94 6.41
CA LYS A 68 -7.41 52.30 6.43
C LYS A 68 -8.52 53.32 6.62
N GLN A 69 -8.38 54.30 7.50
CA GLN A 69 -9.42 55.30 7.70
C GLN A 69 -9.67 56.10 6.42
N GLU A 70 -8.60 56.52 5.74
CA GLU A 70 -8.70 57.36 4.54
C GLU A 70 -9.14 56.59 3.30
N PHE A 71 -8.59 55.39 3.06
CA PHE A 71 -8.74 54.67 1.79
C PHE A 71 -9.65 53.43 1.87
N HIS A 72 -10.29 53.15 3.00
CA HIS A 72 -11.16 51.96 3.13
C HIS A 72 -12.32 51.94 2.14
N SER A 73 -12.89 53.08 1.75
CA SER A 73 -13.95 53.12 0.74
C SER A 73 -13.41 53.02 -0.70
N GLU A 74 -12.10 53.16 -0.92
CA GLU A 74 -11.52 53.15 -2.25
C GLU A 74 -11.47 51.73 -2.82
N GLN A 75 -12.12 51.52 -3.97
CA GLN A 75 -12.21 50.22 -4.63
C GLN A 75 -10.82 49.63 -4.95
N ASN A 76 -9.87 50.46 -5.40
CA ASN A 76 -8.52 50.00 -5.73
C ASN A 76 -7.77 49.48 -4.50
N TYR A 77 -7.87 50.18 -3.37
CA TYR A 77 -7.26 49.76 -2.11
C TYR A 77 -7.88 48.46 -1.61
N GLN A 78 -9.21 48.34 -1.65
CA GLN A 78 -9.90 47.11 -1.24
C GLN A 78 -9.51 45.91 -2.10
N LEU A 79 -9.49 46.08 -3.43
CA LEU A 79 -9.06 45.02 -4.35
C LEU A 79 -7.60 44.60 -4.08
N ARG A 80 -6.73 45.56 -3.75
CA ARG A 80 -5.34 45.30 -3.41
C ARG A 80 -5.18 44.53 -2.10
N VAL A 81 -5.97 44.86 -1.07
CA VAL A 81 -6.03 44.11 0.20
C VAL A 81 -6.49 42.67 -0.04
N GLN A 82 -7.58 42.47 -0.78
CA GLN A 82 -8.12 41.14 -1.12
C GLN A 82 -7.10 40.31 -1.91
N ASN A 83 -6.48 40.90 -2.94
CA ASN A 83 -5.45 40.23 -3.75
C ASN A 83 -4.23 39.82 -2.93
N TYR A 84 -3.86 40.61 -1.92
CA TYR A 84 -2.79 40.23 -1.00
C TYR A 84 -3.18 39.07 -0.08
N GLN A 85 -4.38 39.11 0.50
CA GLN A 85 -4.89 38.02 1.34
C GLN A 85 -4.97 36.70 0.56
N LYS A 86 -5.49 36.72 -0.68
CA LYS A 86 -5.53 35.55 -1.57
C LYS A 86 -4.12 34.98 -1.84
N ARG A 87 -3.13 35.84 -2.07
CA ARG A 87 -1.73 35.42 -2.27
C ARG A 87 -1.12 34.79 -1.01
N ILE A 88 -1.48 35.27 0.18
CA ILE A 88 -1.06 34.65 1.45
C ILE A 88 -1.72 33.28 1.61
N ASP A 89 -3.03 33.17 1.40
CA ASP A 89 -3.77 31.90 1.52
C ASP A 89 -3.17 30.82 0.61
N LEU A 90 -2.94 31.15 -0.67
CA LEU A 90 -2.32 30.24 -1.62
C LEU A 90 -0.92 29.79 -1.18
N ARG A 91 -0.12 30.69 -0.60
CA ARG A 91 1.20 30.34 -0.06
C ARG A 91 1.09 29.40 1.14
N ASN A 92 0.13 29.63 2.04
CA ASN A 92 -0.09 28.78 3.21
C ASN A 92 -0.57 27.39 2.79
N ARG A 93 -1.51 27.31 1.84
CA ARG A 93 -1.94 26.02 1.24
C ARG A 93 -0.78 25.27 0.62
N ARG A 94 0.06 25.92 -0.18
CA ARG A 94 1.24 25.27 -0.79
C ARG A 94 2.18 24.69 0.27
N LYS A 95 2.46 25.45 1.34
CA LYS A 95 3.26 24.96 2.46
C LYS A 95 2.59 23.77 3.13
N TRP A 96 1.29 23.84 3.37
CA TRP A 96 0.52 22.74 3.95
C TRP A 96 0.62 21.48 3.10
N TYR A 97 0.40 21.57 1.78
CA TYR A 97 0.55 20.42 0.87
C TYR A 97 1.97 19.85 0.90
N HIS A 98 3.00 20.70 0.89
CA HIS A 98 4.38 20.23 0.98
C HIS A 98 4.64 19.47 2.29
N THR A 99 4.21 20.03 3.43
CA THR A 99 4.33 19.36 4.73
C THR A 99 3.54 18.05 4.76
N MET A 100 2.31 18.04 4.23
CA MET A 100 1.49 16.83 4.12
C MET A 100 2.14 15.76 3.24
N MET A 101 2.71 16.16 2.09
CA MET A 101 3.43 15.23 1.21
C MET A 101 4.63 14.58 1.89
N LEU A 102 5.40 15.34 2.68
CA LEU A 102 6.51 14.79 3.47
C LEU A 102 6.01 13.77 4.51
N ILE A 103 4.89 14.07 5.18
CA ILE A 103 4.27 13.16 6.16
C ILE A 103 3.79 11.89 5.47
N ILE A 104 3.04 12.01 4.37
CA ILE A 104 2.55 10.85 3.58
C ILE A 104 3.72 9.98 3.11
N PHE A 105 4.80 10.60 2.62
CA PHE A 105 6.00 9.89 2.20
C PHE A 105 6.61 9.09 3.37
N GLU A 106 6.75 9.70 4.54
CA GLU A 106 7.29 9.02 5.72
C GLU A 106 6.39 7.84 6.17
N TYR A 107 5.07 8.03 6.18
CA TYR A 107 4.12 6.94 6.48
C TYR A 107 4.18 5.81 5.45
N SER A 108 4.27 6.13 4.15
CA SER A 108 4.37 5.11 3.09
C SER A 108 5.60 4.22 3.27
N LYS A 109 6.73 4.82 3.70
CA LYS A 109 7.97 4.10 4.02
C LYS A 109 7.81 3.15 5.20
N GLN A 110 7.05 3.56 6.23
CA GLN A 110 6.76 2.68 7.38
C GLN A 110 5.87 1.50 6.97
N ILE A 111 4.81 1.76 6.20
CA ILE A 111 3.91 0.71 5.69
C ILE A 111 4.68 -0.29 4.82
N TRP A 112 5.54 0.19 3.93
CA TRP A 112 6.36 -0.67 3.07
C TRP A 112 7.23 -1.65 3.88
N LYS A 113 7.83 -1.20 4.98
CA LYS A 113 8.62 -2.07 5.89
C LYS A 113 7.76 -3.16 6.53
N ILE A 114 6.52 -2.86 6.90
CA ILE A 114 5.59 -3.83 7.49
C ILE A 114 5.22 -4.87 6.44
N ILE A 115 4.85 -4.44 5.23
CA ILE A 115 4.50 -5.33 4.12
C ILE A 115 5.65 -6.29 3.80
N GLN A 116 6.87 -5.78 3.71
CA GLN A 116 8.06 -6.60 3.43
C GLN A 116 8.29 -7.71 4.49
N LYS A 117 7.89 -7.47 5.75
CA LYS A 117 7.96 -8.49 6.82
C LYS A 117 6.80 -9.49 6.77
N MET A 118 5.60 -9.06 6.37
CA MET A 118 4.41 -9.90 6.37
C MET A 118 4.30 -10.79 5.12
N LEU A 119 4.74 -10.30 3.96
CA LEU A 119 4.72 -11.03 2.69
C LEU A 119 5.37 -12.43 2.74
N PRO A 120 6.57 -12.63 3.32
CA PRO A 120 7.16 -13.96 3.39
C PRO A 120 6.37 -14.93 4.28
N LEU A 121 5.80 -14.45 5.39
CA LEU A 121 4.95 -15.28 6.26
C LEU A 121 3.70 -15.75 5.51
N TYR A 122 3.09 -14.86 4.74
CA TYR A 122 1.95 -15.20 3.90
C TYR A 122 2.32 -16.26 2.83
N ILE A 123 3.46 -16.10 2.16
CA ILE A 123 3.97 -17.09 1.19
C ILE A 123 4.21 -18.45 1.87
N ILE A 124 4.81 -18.47 3.06
CA ILE A 124 5.04 -19.71 3.82
C ILE A 124 3.72 -20.41 4.14
N VAL A 125 2.70 -19.68 4.60
CA VAL A 125 1.37 -20.24 4.88
C VAL A 125 0.76 -20.83 3.60
N LEU A 126 0.84 -20.13 2.46
CA LEU A 126 0.36 -20.65 1.18
C LEU A 126 1.08 -21.94 0.75
N VAL A 127 2.40 -22.01 0.91
CA VAL A 127 3.18 -23.21 0.59
C VAL A 127 2.80 -24.38 1.51
N ILE A 128 2.59 -24.13 2.80
CA ILE A 128 2.14 -25.15 3.74
C ILE A 128 0.75 -25.66 3.36
N LEU A 129 -0.21 -24.77 3.06
CA LEU A 129 -1.55 -25.15 2.62
C LEU A 129 -1.51 -25.98 1.33
N MET A 130 -0.68 -25.56 0.36
CA MET A 130 -0.47 -26.30 -0.89
C MET A 130 0.11 -27.69 -0.62
N TYR A 131 1.13 -27.80 0.24
CA TYR A 131 1.72 -29.08 0.60
C TYR A 131 0.72 -30.01 1.30
N LEU A 132 -0.08 -29.48 2.23
CA LEU A 132 -1.12 -30.24 2.92
C LEU A 132 -2.19 -30.74 1.93
N SER A 133 -2.59 -29.90 0.97
CA SER A 133 -3.49 -30.27 -0.14
C SER A 133 -2.91 -31.39 -1.02
N VAL A 134 -1.64 -31.30 -1.42
CA VAL A 134 -0.99 -32.36 -2.22
C VAL A 134 -0.90 -33.65 -1.40
N LYS A 135 -0.53 -33.56 -0.12
CA LYS A 135 -0.41 -34.72 0.78
C LYS A 135 -1.76 -35.41 1.02
N SER A 136 -2.84 -34.66 1.19
CA SER A 136 -4.19 -35.23 1.35
C SER A 136 -4.64 -35.94 0.08
N ASN A 137 -4.41 -35.36 -1.10
CA ASN A 137 -4.70 -35.98 -2.40
C ASN A 137 -3.90 -37.27 -2.60
N LEU A 138 -2.59 -37.26 -2.31
CA LEU A 138 -1.74 -38.45 -2.41
C LEU A 138 -2.20 -39.57 -1.46
N ARG A 139 -2.67 -39.20 -0.25
CA ARG A 139 -3.23 -40.15 0.73
C ARG A 139 -4.53 -40.76 0.22
N PHE A 140 -5.40 -39.94 -0.39
CA PHE A 140 -6.64 -40.40 -0.97
C PHE A 140 -6.40 -41.38 -2.12
N GLU A 141 -5.46 -41.10 -3.03
CA GLU A 141 -5.10 -42.05 -4.11
C GLU A 141 -4.57 -43.39 -3.58
N LYS A 142 -3.72 -43.37 -2.53
CA LYS A 142 -3.21 -44.60 -1.90
C LYS A 142 -4.33 -45.43 -1.29
N LEU A 143 -5.27 -44.77 -0.59
CA LEU A 143 -6.44 -45.43 -0.01
C LEU A 143 -7.33 -46.02 -1.12
N GLN A 144 -7.60 -45.28 -2.19
CA GLN A 144 -8.38 -45.77 -3.33
C GLN A 144 -7.74 -47.00 -3.99
N LYS A 145 -6.41 -47.02 -4.16
CA LYS A 145 -5.67 -48.19 -4.65
C LYS A 145 -5.76 -49.38 -3.70
N GLN A 146 -5.73 -49.17 -2.37
CA GLN A 146 -5.91 -50.23 -1.38
C GLN A 146 -7.33 -50.81 -1.40
N PHE A 147 -8.36 -49.96 -1.45
CA PHE A 147 -9.75 -50.41 -1.59
C PHE A 147 -9.96 -51.22 -2.88
N SER A 148 -9.44 -50.76 -4.02
CA SER A 148 -9.51 -51.50 -5.29
C SER A 148 -8.86 -52.88 -5.21
N LYS A 149 -7.72 -53.02 -4.51
CA LYS A 149 -7.08 -54.33 -4.28
C LYS A 149 -7.92 -55.24 -3.37
N ARG A 150 -8.51 -54.71 -2.29
CA ARG A 150 -9.36 -55.50 -1.38
C ARG A 150 -10.61 -56.02 -2.09
N VAL A 151 -11.29 -55.19 -2.88
CA VAL A 151 -12.46 -55.59 -3.67
C VAL A 151 -12.10 -56.71 -4.67
N LYS A 152 -10.91 -56.67 -5.29
CA LYS A 152 -10.44 -57.77 -6.16
C LYS A 152 -10.20 -59.07 -5.39
N LEU A 153 -9.65 -59.00 -4.18
CA LEU A 153 -9.41 -60.17 -3.31
C LEU A 153 -10.72 -60.80 -2.78
N GLU A 154 -11.71 -59.98 -2.42
CA GLU A 154 -13.01 -60.46 -1.97
C GLU A 154 -13.73 -61.23 -3.08
N LYS A 155 -13.76 -60.69 -4.31
CA LYS A 155 -14.28 -61.39 -5.50
C LYS A 155 -13.56 -62.72 -5.74
N LEU A 156 -12.24 -62.74 -5.56
CA LEU A 156 -11.43 -63.96 -5.68
C LEU A 156 -11.84 -65.02 -4.65
N SER A 157 -12.03 -64.62 -3.39
CA SER A 157 -12.44 -65.56 -2.33
C SER A 157 -13.83 -66.11 -2.59
N GLU A 158 -14.73 -65.31 -3.16
CA GLU A 158 -16.10 -65.72 -3.47
C GLU A 158 -16.13 -66.74 -4.62
N GLU A 159 -15.31 -66.53 -5.67
CA GLU A 159 -15.10 -67.50 -6.74
C GLU A 159 -14.50 -68.82 -6.22
N MET A 160 -13.48 -68.75 -5.35
CA MET A 160 -12.90 -69.95 -4.74
C MET A 160 -13.91 -70.71 -3.89
N THR A 161 -14.78 -70.00 -3.16
CA THR A 161 -15.80 -70.62 -2.31
C THR A 161 -16.85 -71.36 -3.15
N LYS A 162 -17.26 -70.78 -4.29
CA LYS A 162 -18.17 -71.43 -5.25
C LYS A 162 -17.56 -72.70 -5.85
N LEU A 163 -16.28 -72.66 -6.22
CA LEU A 163 -15.57 -73.85 -6.74
C LEU A 163 -15.47 -74.96 -5.68
N VAL A 164 -15.16 -74.61 -4.42
CA VAL A 164 -15.13 -75.57 -3.31
C VAL A 164 -16.53 -76.16 -3.04
N GLN A 165 -17.59 -75.37 -3.16
CA GLN A 165 -18.96 -75.86 -3.03
C GLN A 165 -19.33 -76.84 -4.17
N LEU A 166 -18.97 -76.53 -5.42
CA LEU A 166 -19.18 -77.45 -6.55
C LEU A 166 -18.44 -78.78 -6.35
N LEU A 167 -17.19 -78.73 -5.86
CA LEU A 167 -16.40 -79.92 -5.56
C LEU A 167 -16.98 -80.77 -4.41
N LYS A 168 -17.78 -80.17 -3.51
CA LYS A 168 -18.49 -80.92 -2.46
C LYS A 168 -19.74 -81.63 -2.98
N VAL A 169 -20.32 -81.20 -4.10
CA VAL A 169 -21.52 -81.82 -4.70
C VAL A 169 -21.16 -83.13 -5.42
N ASP A 170 -19.94 -83.27 -5.94
CA ASP A 170 -19.46 -84.51 -6.59
C ASP A 170 -18.98 -85.60 -5.59
N LYS A 171 -19.03 -85.34 -4.29
CA LYS A 171 -18.61 -86.29 -3.22
C LYS A 171 -19.71 -87.29 -2.84
N GLN A 172 -20.38 -87.88 -3.84
CA GLN A 172 -21.27 -89.03 -3.60
C GLN A 172 -20.71 -90.38 -4.05
N ASP A 173 -19.61 -90.45 -4.80
CA ASP A 173 -18.98 -91.74 -5.16
C ASP A 173 -17.48 -91.77 -4.84
N GLY A 174 -17.11 -92.61 -3.87
CA GLY A 174 -15.78 -92.64 -3.28
C GLY A 174 -14.66 -93.08 -4.22
N LYS A 175 -13.70 -92.18 -4.47
CA LYS A 175 -12.27 -92.42 -4.78
C LYS A 175 -11.44 -91.23 -4.28
N ASP A 176 -10.87 -91.36 -3.08
CA ASP A 176 -10.46 -90.22 -2.23
C ASP A 176 -9.04 -89.64 -2.46
N LEU A 177 -8.19 -90.12 -3.40
CA LEU A 177 -6.79 -89.65 -3.48
C LEU A 177 -6.38 -88.84 -4.73
N ASP A 178 -7.13 -88.87 -5.84
CA ASP A 178 -6.76 -88.13 -7.07
C ASP A 178 -7.34 -86.71 -7.14
N ILE A 179 -8.42 -86.45 -6.40
CA ILE A 179 -9.16 -85.18 -6.46
C ILE A 179 -8.42 -84.08 -5.70
N GLU A 180 -7.80 -84.39 -4.56
CA GLU A 180 -7.04 -83.40 -3.79
C GLU A 180 -5.83 -82.86 -4.57
N ASN A 181 -5.10 -83.72 -5.28
CA ASN A 181 -3.98 -83.32 -6.14
C ASN A 181 -4.43 -82.51 -7.37
N LEU A 182 -5.59 -82.81 -7.94
CA LEU A 182 -6.15 -82.07 -9.08
C LEU A 182 -6.66 -80.68 -8.68
N VAL A 183 -7.28 -80.58 -7.50
CA VAL A 183 -7.75 -79.31 -6.90
C VAL A 183 -6.56 -78.44 -6.53
N PHE A 184 -5.52 -79.02 -5.91
CA PHE A 184 -4.28 -78.31 -5.61
C PHE A 184 -3.60 -77.82 -6.89
N SER A 185 -3.53 -78.64 -7.94
CA SER A 185 -2.96 -78.26 -9.25
C SER A 185 -3.73 -77.12 -9.93
N LYS A 186 -5.07 -77.13 -9.93
CA LYS A 186 -5.88 -76.03 -10.48
C LYS A 186 -5.77 -74.73 -9.67
N ILE A 187 -5.75 -74.83 -8.34
CA ILE A 187 -5.54 -73.68 -7.46
C ILE A 187 -4.14 -73.08 -7.69
N VAL A 188 -3.10 -73.92 -7.72
CA VAL A 188 -1.72 -73.48 -7.99
C VAL A 188 -1.60 -72.85 -9.38
N LYS A 189 -2.23 -73.44 -10.42
CA LYS A 189 -2.19 -72.91 -11.79
C LYS A 189 -2.90 -71.56 -11.91
N TYR A 190 -4.06 -71.40 -11.27
CA TYR A 190 -4.82 -70.14 -11.24
C TYR A 190 -4.10 -69.04 -10.44
N LEU A 191 -3.48 -69.38 -9.30
CA LEU A 191 -2.62 -68.48 -8.54
C LEU A 191 -1.40 -68.06 -9.37
N PHE A 192 -0.81 -68.96 -10.17
CA PHE A 192 0.31 -68.63 -11.05
C PHE A 192 -0.09 -67.70 -12.20
N THR A 193 -1.22 -67.91 -12.88
CA THR A 193 -1.64 -67.04 -14.00
C THR A 193 -2.12 -65.66 -13.56
N ASN A 194 -2.77 -65.55 -12.39
CA ASN A 194 -3.43 -64.30 -11.97
C ASN A 194 -2.69 -63.52 -10.88
N CYS A 195 -1.78 -64.13 -10.11
CA CYS A 195 -1.00 -63.42 -9.09
C CYS A 195 0.48 -63.19 -9.46
N VAL A 196 1.04 -63.86 -10.48
CA VAL A 196 2.47 -63.71 -10.84
C VAL A 196 2.73 -62.72 -11.99
N ARG A 197 1.69 -62.14 -12.62
CA ARG A 197 1.89 -60.99 -13.52
C ARG A 197 2.00 -59.68 -12.71
N PHE A 198 3.17 -59.51 -12.10
CA PHE A 198 3.74 -58.20 -11.81
C PHE A 198 4.24 -57.56 -13.12
#